data_AF-A0A660VHN0-F1
#
_entry.id   AF-A0A660VHN0-F1
#
_cell.length_a   1.000
_cell.length_b   1.000
_cell.length_c   1.000
_cell.angle_alpha   90.00
_cell.angle_beta   90.00
_cell.angle_gamma   90.00
#
_symmetry.space_group_name_H-M   'P 1'
#
loop_
_entity.id
_entity.type
_entity.pdbx_description
1 polymer ?
#
loop_
_entity_poly.entity_id
_entity_poly.type
_entity_poly.pdbx_seq_one_letter_code
_entity_poly.pdbx_strand_id
1 'polypeptide(L)'
;MEHSLKAFHICKAKKLPPKTDDLSELARLCASCGLQLSEDEKSTLKVLHGFYIPLRYPQSAETLPTREEALQLFAEASALFEKIRSQLK
;
A
#
# COMPACT_ATOMS: atom_id res chain seq x y z
N MET A 1 1.49 1.28 5.03
CA MET A 1 0.88 0.41 3.99
C MET A 1 1.62 -0.90 3.81
N GLU A 2 2.89 -0.90 3.39
CA GLU A 2 3.67 -2.13 3.16
C GLU A 2 3.58 -3.14 4.32
N HIS A 3 3.91 -2.68 5.53
CA HIS A 3 3.84 -3.50 6.75
C HIS A 3 2.43 -4.03 7.04
N SER A 4 1.39 -3.25 6.72
CA SER A 4 -0.01 -3.65 6.90
C SER A 4 -0.39 -4.81 5.97
N LEU A 5 0.05 -4.76 4.70
CA LEU A 5 -0.15 -5.85 3.74
C LEU A 5 0.67 -7.09 4.12
N LYS A 6 1.94 -6.92 4.50
CA LYS A 6 2.78 -8.02 5.00
C LYS A 6 2.14 -8.69 6.22
N ALA A 7 1.62 -7.91 7.17
CA ALA A 7 0.92 -8.42 8.33
C ALA A 7 -0.36 -9.19 7.94
N PHE A 8 -1.18 -8.65 7.03
CA PHE A 8 -2.36 -9.36 6.51
C PHE A 8 -1.99 -10.72 5.91
N HIS A 9 -0.96 -10.76 5.07
CA HIS A 9 -0.48 -12.00 4.47
C HIS A 9 -0.03 -13.01 5.54
N ILE A 10 0.76 -12.59 6.52
CA ILE A 10 1.19 -13.46 7.62
C ILE A 10 -0.02 -14.01 8.40
N CYS A 11 -1.00 -13.16 8.69
CA CYS A 11 -2.17 -13.56 9.47
C CYS A 11 -3.07 -14.54 8.74
N LYS A 12 -3.36 -14.32 7.45
CA LYS A 12 -4.27 -15.18 6.65
C LYS A 12 -3.56 -16.38 6.01
N ALA A 13 -2.34 -16.22 5.49
CA ALA A 13 -1.58 -17.29 4.83
C ALA A 13 -0.75 -18.15 5.79
N LYS A 14 -0.55 -17.70 7.05
CA LYS A 14 0.31 -18.35 8.06
C LYS A 14 1.75 -18.59 7.59
N LYS A 15 2.24 -17.74 6.68
CA LYS A 15 3.57 -17.82 6.06
C LYS A 15 4.17 -16.43 5.93
N LEU A 16 5.49 -16.36 5.87
CA LEU A 16 6.18 -15.11 5.57
C LEU A 16 5.95 -14.74 4.10
N PRO A 17 5.65 -13.46 3.80
CA PRO A 17 5.57 -12.99 2.43
C PRO A 17 6.96 -13.03 1.76
N PRO A 18 7.03 -13.05 0.42
CA PRO A 18 8.28 -12.88 -0.31
C PRO A 18 8.95 -11.56 0.04
N LYS A 19 10.27 -11.49 -0.18
CA LYS A 19 11.07 -10.27 0.03
C LYS A 19 10.81 -9.27 -1.10
N THR A 20 9.66 -8.63 -1.07
CA THR A 20 9.24 -7.56 -1.98
C THR A 20 8.69 -6.40 -1.16
N ASP A 21 8.96 -5.19 -1.61
CA ASP A 21 8.42 -3.94 -1.07
C ASP A 21 7.42 -3.29 -2.06
N ASP A 22 7.14 -3.97 -3.17
CA ASP A 22 6.13 -3.56 -4.15
C ASP A 22 4.72 -3.72 -3.56
N LEU A 23 4.02 -2.60 -3.42
CA LEU A 23 2.68 -2.58 -2.82
C LEU A 23 1.63 -3.29 -3.70
N SER A 24 1.76 -3.21 -5.01
CA SER A 24 0.84 -3.87 -5.95
C SER A 24 1.03 -5.39 -5.92
N GLU A 25 2.28 -5.86 -5.84
CA GLU A 25 2.58 -7.27 -5.69
C GLU A 25 2.08 -7.81 -4.35
N LEU A 26 2.34 -7.10 -3.25
CA LEU A 26 1.83 -7.46 -1.92
C LEU A 26 0.30 -7.52 -1.88
N ALA A 27 -0.39 -6.56 -2.52
CA ALA A 27 -1.85 -6.56 -2.62
C ALA A 27 -2.36 -7.77 -3.42
N ARG A 28 -1.71 -8.10 -4.54
CA ARG A 28 -2.04 -9.29 -5.34
C ARG A 28 -1.88 -10.58 -4.52
N LEU A 29 -0.81 -10.69 -3.74
CA LEU A 29 -0.61 -11.84 -2.84
C LEU A 29 -1.69 -11.91 -1.77
N CYS A 30 -2.02 -10.77 -1.13
CA CYS A 30 -3.08 -10.71 -0.13
C CYS A 30 -4.46 -11.05 -0.71
N ALA A 31 -4.72 -10.69 -1.99
CA ALA A 31 -5.97 -11.03 -2.67
C ALA A 31 -6.16 -12.55 -2.78
N SER A 32 -5.08 -13.31 -3.04
CA SER A 32 -5.14 -14.78 -3.03
C SER A 32 -5.44 -15.36 -1.63
N CYS A 33 -5.26 -14.57 -0.58
CA CYS A 33 -5.58 -14.90 0.81
C CYS A 33 -6.89 -14.27 1.29
N GLY A 34 -7.71 -13.72 0.38
CA GLY A 34 -9.04 -13.20 0.69
C GLY A 34 -9.14 -11.69 0.86
N LEU A 35 -8.06 -10.92 0.67
CA LEU A 35 -8.15 -9.45 0.69
C LEU A 35 -8.97 -8.93 -0.50
N GLN A 36 -10.02 -8.17 -0.22
CA GLN A 36 -10.87 -7.54 -1.22
C GLN A 36 -10.58 -6.05 -1.29
N LEU A 37 -10.00 -5.61 -2.41
CA LEU A 37 -9.75 -4.20 -2.74
C LEU A 37 -10.44 -3.83 -4.05
N SER A 38 -11.01 -2.63 -4.13
CA SER A 38 -11.53 -2.05 -5.38
C SER A 38 -10.38 -1.67 -6.32
N GLU A 39 -10.69 -1.37 -7.58
CA GLU A 39 -9.68 -0.89 -8.53
C GLU A 39 -9.10 0.46 -8.11
N ASP A 40 -9.92 1.35 -7.55
CA ASP A 40 -9.45 2.65 -7.03
C ASP A 40 -8.46 2.46 -5.89
N GLU A 41 -8.72 1.53 -4.96
CA GLU A 41 -7.83 1.23 -3.84
C GLU A 41 -6.50 0.61 -4.30
N LYS A 42 -6.53 -0.23 -5.35
CA LYS A 42 -5.33 -0.75 -5.99
C LYS A 42 -4.54 0.36 -6.68
N SER A 43 -5.24 1.32 -7.31
CA SER A 43 -4.64 2.50 -7.93
C SER A 43 -3.92 3.37 -6.88
N THR A 44 -4.56 3.63 -5.73
CA THR A 44 -3.93 4.35 -4.61
C THR A 44 -2.65 3.66 -4.13
N LEU A 45 -2.62 2.33 -4.03
CA LEU A 45 -1.39 1.59 -3.68
C LEU A 45 -0.28 1.79 -4.69
N LYS A 46 -0.61 1.79 -5.99
CA LYS A 46 0.36 2.03 -7.06
C LYS A 46 0.93 3.45 -7.00
N VAL A 47 0.07 4.44 -6.77
CA VAL A 47 0.49 5.85 -6.58
C VAL A 47 1.41 5.99 -5.37
N LEU A 48 1.02 5.45 -4.22
CA LEU A 48 1.85 5.48 -3.01
C LEU A 48 3.21 4.82 -3.21
N HIS A 49 3.26 3.69 -3.92
CA HIS A 49 4.53 3.01 -4.21
C HIS A 49 5.42 3.86 -5.12
N GLY A 50 4.84 4.58 -6.08
CA GLY A 50 5.56 5.48 -6.98
C GLY A 50 6.36 6.57 -6.26
N PHE A 51 5.91 7.01 -5.09
CA PHE A 51 6.62 8.02 -4.29
C PHE A 51 7.75 7.46 -3.41
N TYR A 52 7.90 6.14 -3.26
CA TYR A 52 8.87 5.55 -2.35
C TYR A 52 10.33 5.90 -2.68
N ILE A 53 10.73 5.74 -3.94
CA ILE A 53 12.09 6.06 -4.40
C ILE A 53 12.33 7.58 -4.43
N PRO A 54 11.44 8.41 -5.02
CA PRO A 54 11.59 9.87 -4.99
C PRO A 54 11.72 10.47 -3.59
N LEU A 55 10.98 9.96 -2.60
CA LEU A 55 11.07 10.43 -1.22
C LEU A 55 12.38 10.05 -0.52
N ARG A 56 12.99 8.92 -0.88
CA ARG A 56 14.29 8.50 -0.32
C ARG A 56 15.49 9.15 -1.01
N TYR A 57 15.39 9.35 -2.32
CA TYR A 57 16.47 9.87 -3.16
C TYR A 57 15.93 10.98 -4.06
N PRO A 58 15.67 12.18 -3.49
CA PRO A 58 15.12 13.29 -4.24
C PRO A 58 16.15 13.78 -5.27
N GLN A 59 15.94 13.44 -6.54
CA GLN A 59 16.79 13.92 -7.64
C GLN A 59 16.33 15.28 -8.20
N SER A 60 15.03 15.59 -8.08
CA SER A 60 14.45 16.89 -8.39
C SER A 60 13.13 17.07 -7.61
N ALA A 61 12.83 18.29 -7.15
CA ALA A 61 11.61 18.60 -6.40
C ALA A 61 10.31 18.31 -7.18
N GLU A 62 10.39 18.23 -8.52
CA GLU A 62 9.27 17.96 -9.43
C GLU A 62 8.63 16.57 -9.25
N THR A 63 9.29 15.66 -8.54
CA THR A 63 8.79 14.29 -8.31
C THR A 63 8.09 14.11 -6.95
N LEU A 64 8.03 15.17 -6.14
CA LEU A 64 7.41 15.14 -4.83
C LEU A 64 5.96 15.65 -4.89
N PRO A 65 5.04 15.06 -4.09
CA PRO A 65 3.67 15.54 -4.06
C PRO A 65 3.61 16.94 -3.44
N THR A 66 2.68 17.76 -3.93
CA THR A 66 2.28 19.00 -3.27
C THR A 66 1.68 18.71 -1.89
N ARG A 67 1.51 19.76 -1.06
CA ARG A 67 0.92 19.61 0.27
C ARG A 67 -0.50 19.06 0.17
N GLU A 68 -1.29 19.58 -0.76
CA GLU A 68 -2.67 19.19 -1.00
C GLU A 68 -2.74 17.71 -1.43
N GLU A 69 -1.90 17.30 -2.38
CA GLU A 69 -1.80 15.90 -2.81
C GLU A 69 -1.36 14.98 -1.67
N ALA A 70 -0.38 15.39 -0.86
CA ALA A 70 0.10 14.60 0.27
C ALA A 70 -1.00 14.39 1.33
N LEU A 71 -1.80 15.42 1.62
CA LEU A 71 -2.93 15.31 2.56
C LEU A 71 -4.02 14.39 2.01
N GLN A 72 -4.33 14.50 0.71
CA GLN A 72 -5.29 13.64 0.05
C GLN A 72 -4.84 12.17 0.06
N LEU A 73 -3.59 11.91 -0.35
CA LEU A 73 -3.00 10.56 -0.34
C LEU A 73 -2.92 9.98 1.07
N PHE A 74 -2.65 10.81 2.09
CA PHE A 74 -2.66 10.37 3.47
C PHE A 74 -4.05 9.94 3.94
N ALA A 75 -5.09 10.69 3.58
CA ALA A 75 -6.48 10.35 3.91
C ALA A 75 -6.89 9.03 3.22
N GLU A 76 -6.58 8.88 1.92
CA GLU A 76 -6.84 7.65 1.17
C GLU A 76 -6.07 6.45 1.73
N ALA A 77 -4.78 6.62 2.05
CA ALA A 77 -3.97 5.58 2.66
C ALA A 77 -4.51 5.16 4.04
N SER A 78 -5.01 6.12 4.82
CA SER A 78 -5.62 5.85 6.13
C SER A 78 -6.92 5.07 6.01
N ALA A 79 -7.80 5.45 5.07
CA ALA A 79 -9.03 4.71 4.79
C ALA A 79 -8.73 3.27 4.32
N LEU A 80 -7.73 3.12 3.44
CA LEU A 80 -7.30 1.83 2.95
C LEU A 80 -6.70 0.95 4.06
N PHE A 81 -5.90 1.54 4.95
CA PHE A 81 -5.37 0.84 6.12
C PHE A 81 -6.50 0.29 6.99
N GLU A 82 -7.51 1.10 7.30
CA GLU A 82 -8.66 0.69 8.10
C GLU A 82 -9.46 -0.44 7.43
N LYS A 83 -9.60 -0.40 6.11
CA LYS A 83 -10.24 -1.48 5.34
C LYS A 83 -9.44 -2.79 5.38
N ILE A 84 -8.11 -2.72 5.22
CA ILE A 84 -7.26 -3.92 5.34
C ILE A 84 -7.38 -4.49 6.76
N ARG A 85 -7.37 -3.62 7.77
CA ARG A 85 -7.50 -4.00 9.18
C ARG A 85 -8.86 -4.65 9.48
N SER A 86 -9.95 -4.14 8.93
CA SER A 86 -11.29 -4.70 9.14
C SER A 86 -11.44 -6.10 8.54
N GLN A 87 -10.78 -6.38 7.42
CA GLN A 87 -10.75 -7.70 6.77
C GLN A 87 -9.77 -8.70 7.42
N LEU A 88 -8.95 -8.23 8.35
CA LEU A 88 -7.98 -9.05 9.07
C LEU A 88 -8.64 -9.84 10.21
N LYS A 89 -9.74 -9.30 10.77
CA LYS A 89 -10.66 -10.01 11.66
C LYS A 89 -11.23 -11.27 11.01
#